data_AF-A0A9W7M217-F1
#
_entry.id   AF-A0A9W7M217-F1
#
_cell.length_a   1.000
_cell.length_b   1.000
_cell.length_c   1.000
_cell.angle_alpha   90.00
_cell.angle_beta   90.00
_cell.angle_gamma   90.00
#
_symmetry.space_group_name_H-M   'P 1'
#
loop_
_entity.id
_entity.type
_entity.pdbx_description
1 polymer ?
#
loop_
_entity_poly.entity_id
_entity_poly.type
_entity_poly.pdbx_seq_one_letter_code
_entity_poly.pdbx_strand_id
1 'polypeptide(L)'
;MNEAISSEAWGLPSRTVLILANCFADWFRISQESLQKIGSLPAPPLTLMHQTVNVTERLREVRPRKTVATISRCPEEIRDYFRKEEAVRYFVPERAFSYTTLDGRKSTVAPLRRCSGKPSLKCREHFMLRADRPPNITVLSLVRDAAARLPDRMGTRADVCVLVRDSQYIMEEISDEQLNQVVSGALDRLHYEHDPCVRFNAEKKLWFYLHGDREEDDFEYDATFSTKKQTRQR
;
A
#
# COMPACT_ATOMS: atom_id res chain seq x y z
N MET A 1 -9.72 32.44 -23.91
CA MET A 1 -9.29 31.66 -22.74
C MET A 1 -9.63 32.32 -21.40
N ASN A 2 -9.74 33.66 -21.32
CA ASN A 2 -10.09 34.38 -20.06
C ASN A 2 -11.57 34.31 -19.64
N GLU A 3 -12.50 33.93 -20.53
CA GLU A 3 -13.93 33.81 -20.18
C GLU A 3 -14.22 32.59 -19.28
N ALA A 4 -13.37 31.55 -19.28
CA ALA A 4 -13.62 30.31 -18.54
C ALA A 4 -13.39 30.41 -17.03
N ILE A 5 -12.88 31.55 -16.53
CA ILE A 5 -12.57 31.80 -15.11
C ILE A 5 -13.34 33.04 -14.61
N SER A 6 -14.36 33.50 -15.34
CA SER A 6 -15.14 34.66 -14.90
C SER A 6 -16.13 34.27 -13.79
N SER A 7 -16.40 35.21 -12.88
CA SER A 7 -17.43 35.09 -11.85
C SER A 7 -18.80 34.73 -12.45
N GLU A 8 -19.10 35.27 -13.63
CA GLU A 8 -20.34 35.02 -14.37
C GLU A 8 -20.42 33.59 -14.94
N ALA A 9 -19.30 33.04 -15.43
CA ALA A 9 -19.25 31.69 -16.00
C ALA A 9 -19.46 30.59 -14.94
N TRP A 10 -19.03 30.84 -13.70
CA TRP A 10 -19.16 29.88 -12.59
C TRP A 10 -20.36 30.16 -11.67
N GLY A 11 -21.04 31.31 -11.86
CA GLY A 11 -22.10 31.76 -10.95
C GLY A 11 -21.64 31.99 -9.51
N LEU A 12 -20.32 32.20 -9.30
CA LEU A 12 -19.70 32.38 -7.99
C LEU A 12 -19.16 33.80 -7.86
N PRO A 13 -19.21 34.45 -6.67
CA PRO A 13 -18.61 35.75 -6.47
C PRO A 13 -17.12 35.77 -6.85
N SER A 14 -16.64 36.86 -7.47
CA SER A 14 -15.24 36.98 -7.93
C SER A 14 -14.22 36.70 -6.83
N ARG A 15 -14.52 37.07 -5.57
CA ARG A 15 -13.69 36.76 -4.41
C ARG A 15 -13.55 35.25 -4.18
N THR A 16 -14.62 34.50 -4.34
CA THR A 16 -14.63 33.03 -4.18
C THR A 16 -13.82 32.37 -5.31
N VAL A 17 -13.99 32.83 -6.55
CA VAL A 17 -13.21 32.33 -7.70
C VAL A 17 -11.72 32.55 -7.49
N LEU A 18 -11.33 33.74 -6.98
CA LEU A 18 -9.93 34.04 -6.67
C LEU A 18 -9.37 33.14 -5.55
N ILE A 19 -10.15 32.89 -4.50
CA ILE A 19 -9.75 31.96 -3.42
C ILE A 19 -9.53 30.56 -3.98
N LEU A 20 -10.46 30.04 -4.78
CA LEU A 20 -10.34 28.73 -5.42
C LEU A 20 -9.10 28.63 -6.32
N ALA A 21 -8.85 29.66 -7.13
CA ALA A 21 -7.68 29.72 -7.99
C ALA A 21 -6.37 29.70 -7.19
N ASN A 22 -6.29 30.45 -6.09
CA ASN A 22 -5.13 30.47 -5.21
C ASN A 22 -4.94 29.11 -4.50
N CYS A 23 -6.03 28.51 -3.98
CA CYS A 23 -5.99 27.19 -3.37
C CYS A 23 -5.49 26.13 -4.36
N PHE A 24 -5.96 26.17 -5.62
CA PHE A 24 -5.49 25.26 -6.66
C PHE A 24 -4.01 25.49 -7.00
N ALA A 25 -3.57 26.75 -7.13
CA ALA A 25 -2.18 27.08 -7.41
C ALA A 25 -1.23 26.60 -6.29
N ASP A 26 -1.63 26.79 -5.03
CA ASP A 26 -0.88 26.29 -3.88
C ASP A 26 -0.85 24.76 -3.84
N TRP A 27 -2.00 24.11 -4.04
CA TRP A 27 -2.07 22.65 -4.14
C TRP A 27 -1.19 22.10 -5.26
N PHE A 28 -1.24 22.71 -6.45
CA PHE A 28 -0.46 22.28 -7.60
C PHE A 28 1.03 22.45 -7.35
N ARG A 29 1.45 23.60 -6.80
CA ARG A 29 2.85 23.85 -6.44
C ARG A 29 3.40 22.81 -5.45
N ILE A 30 2.60 22.41 -4.46
CA ILE A 30 3.00 21.38 -3.48
C ILE A 30 2.99 19.98 -4.12
N SER A 31 2.01 19.70 -4.98
CA SER A 31 1.79 18.36 -5.55
C SER A 31 2.59 18.08 -6.83
N GLN A 32 3.19 19.09 -7.45
CA GLN A 32 3.80 19.00 -8.78
C GLN A 32 4.90 17.92 -8.84
N GLU A 33 5.82 17.90 -7.88
CA GLU A 33 6.91 16.91 -7.86
C GLU A 33 6.37 15.49 -7.70
N SER A 34 5.37 15.30 -6.84
CA SER A 34 4.70 14.02 -6.63
C SER A 34 3.99 13.54 -7.90
N LEU A 35 3.25 14.43 -8.57
CA LEU A 35 2.55 14.14 -9.83
C LEU A 35 3.54 13.80 -10.95
N GLN A 36 4.66 14.51 -11.04
CA GLN A 36 5.72 14.20 -12.02
C GLN A 36 6.31 12.82 -11.78
N LYS A 37 6.59 12.43 -10.53
CA LYS A 37 7.11 11.09 -10.21
C LYS A 37 6.10 9.99 -10.54
N ILE A 38 4.83 10.19 -10.22
CA ILE A 38 3.75 9.26 -10.60
C ILE A 38 3.67 9.14 -12.13
N GLY A 39 3.68 10.27 -12.85
CA GLY A 39 3.62 10.30 -14.31
C GLY A 39 4.86 9.72 -14.99
N SER A 40 6.00 9.71 -14.32
CA SER A 40 7.26 9.13 -14.83
C SER A 40 7.39 7.63 -14.63
N LEU A 41 6.42 6.98 -13.96
CA LEU A 41 6.45 5.54 -13.78
C LEU A 41 6.37 4.84 -15.15
N PRO A 42 7.24 3.84 -15.41
CA PRO A 42 7.14 3.06 -16.65
C PRO A 42 5.81 2.30 -16.69
N ALA A 43 5.44 1.82 -17.89
CA ALA A 43 4.33 0.90 -18.01
C ALA A 43 4.66 -0.43 -17.29
N PRO A 44 3.67 -1.05 -16.61
CA PRO A 44 3.89 -2.34 -15.96
C PRO A 44 4.19 -3.43 -17.00
N PRO A 45 5.12 -4.37 -16.72
CA PRO A 45 5.42 -5.49 -17.60
C PRO A 45 4.32 -6.57 -17.54
N LEU A 46 3.10 -6.23 -17.99
CA LEU A 46 1.89 -7.05 -17.85
C LEU A 46 2.04 -8.46 -18.44
N THR A 47 2.73 -8.59 -19.57
CA THR A 47 2.97 -9.89 -20.22
C THR A 47 3.70 -10.86 -19.30
N LEU A 48 4.74 -10.39 -18.59
CA LEU A 48 5.52 -11.22 -17.67
C LEU A 48 4.76 -11.48 -16.37
N MET A 49 4.02 -10.47 -15.89
CA MET A 49 3.17 -10.60 -14.70
C MET A 49 2.16 -11.74 -14.89
N HIS A 50 1.39 -11.73 -15.99
CA HIS A 50 0.40 -12.77 -16.28
C HIS A 50 1.01 -14.18 -16.44
N GLN A 51 2.26 -14.29 -16.89
CA GLN A 51 2.96 -15.58 -16.99
C GLN A 51 3.40 -16.14 -15.63
N THR A 52 3.57 -15.27 -14.63
CA THR A 52 4.14 -15.64 -13.33
C THR A 52 3.10 -16.28 -12.40
N VAL A 53 1.80 -16.05 -12.63
CA VAL A 53 0.74 -16.55 -11.74
C VAL A 53 -0.39 -17.22 -12.51
N ASN A 54 -0.55 -18.54 -12.33
CA ASN A 54 -1.78 -19.24 -12.70
C ASN A 54 -2.82 -19.07 -11.58
N VAL A 55 -3.59 -18.00 -11.67
CA VAL A 55 -4.62 -17.56 -10.72
C VAL A 55 -5.62 -18.69 -10.40
N THR A 56 -6.02 -19.45 -11.43
CA THR A 56 -7.03 -20.52 -11.34
C THR A 56 -6.55 -21.80 -10.64
N GLU A 57 -5.25 -22.08 -10.65
CA GLU A 57 -4.72 -23.35 -10.11
C GLU A 57 -3.97 -23.19 -8.78
N ARG A 58 -3.44 -21.99 -8.49
CA ARG A 58 -2.58 -21.75 -7.31
C ARG A 58 -3.21 -22.14 -5.96
N LEU A 59 -4.54 -22.03 -5.84
CA LEU A 59 -5.26 -22.29 -4.59
C LEU A 59 -5.88 -23.70 -4.53
N ARG A 60 -5.83 -24.49 -5.62
CA ARG A 60 -6.45 -25.83 -5.66
C ARG A 60 -5.76 -26.84 -4.74
N GLU A 61 -4.45 -26.67 -4.53
CA GLU A 61 -3.63 -27.62 -3.77
C GLU A 61 -3.29 -27.17 -2.34
N VAL A 62 -3.87 -26.09 -1.83
CA VAL A 62 -3.59 -25.59 -0.47
C VAL A 62 -4.13 -26.57 0.56
N ARG A 63 -3.31 -27.57 0.91
CA ARG A 63 -3.63 -28.57 1.94
C ARG A 63 -3.50 -27.94 3.34
N PRO A 64 -4.38 -28.28 4.30
CA PRO A 64 -4.47 -27.60 5.59
C PRO A 64 -3.26 -27.79 6.54
N ARG A 65 -2.20 -28.51 6.15
CA ARG A 65 -1.12 -28.93 7.07
C ARG A 65 0.18 -28.11 6.98
N LYS A 66 0.43 -27.33 5.92
CA LYS A 66 1.58 -26.39 5.85
C LYS A 66 1.18 -25.14 5.09
N THR A 67 1.46 -23.95 5.63
CA THR A 67 1.32 -22.67 4.90
C THR A 67 2.46 -22.58 3.88
N VAL A 68 2.28 -23.22 2.73
CA VAL A 68 3.23 -23.19 1.60
C VAL A 68 2.91 -21.96 0.74
N ALA A 69 3.94 -21.32 0.19
CA ALA A 69 3.74 -20.24 -0.78
C ALA A 69 3.12 -20.83 -2.06
N THR A 70 2.03 -20.21 -2.50
CA THR A 70 1.33 -20.48 -3.77
C THR A 70 1.87 -19.62 -4.91
N ILE A 71 2.66 -18.59 -4.60
CA ILE A 71 3.37 -17.77 -5.57
C ILE A 71 4.88 -18.02 -5.47
N SER A 72 5.56 -17.94 -6.62
CA SER A 72 7.02 -17.97 -6.69
C SER A 72 7.61 -16.58 -6.45
N ARG A 73 8.93 -16.54 -6.23
CA ARG A 73 9.67 -15.27 -6.18
C ARG A 73 9.53 -14.54 -7.51
N CYS A 74 9.26 -13.24 -7.46
CA CYS A 74 9.09 -12.45 -8.67
C CYS A 74 10.38 -12.42 -9.50
N PRO A 75 10.28 -12.50 -10.84
CA PRO A 75 11.36 -12.15 -11.75
C PRO A 75 11.94 -10.77 -11.43
N GLU A 76 13.22 -10.58 -11.72
CA GLU A 76 13.93 -9.33 -11.44
C GLU A 76 13.24 -8.10 -12.03
N GLU A 77 12.76 -8.20 -13.27
CA GLU A 77 12.07 -7.11 -13.97
C GLU A 77 10.76 -6.68 -13.26
N ILE A 78 10.00 -7.64 -12.75
CA ILE A 78 8.76 -7.37 -11.99
C ILE A 78 9.10 -6.76 -10.63
N ARG A 79 10.16 -7.28 -9.97
CA ARG A 79 10.64 -6.73 -8.70
C ARG A 79 11.15 -5.31 -8.84
N ASP A 80 11.89 -5.01 -9.90
CA ASP A 80 12.42 -3.66 -10.17
C ASP A 80 11.30 -2.68 -10.53
N TYR A 81 10.29 -3.14 -11.26
CA TYR A 81 9.08 -2.38 -11.47
C TYR A 81 8.38 -2.06 -10.14
N PHE A 82 8.16 -3.07 -9.30
CA PHE A 82 7.56 -2.89 -7.97
C PHE A 82 8.36 -1.90 -7.11
N ARG A 83 9.69 -1.97 -7.10
CA ARG A 83 10.53 -1.04 -6.33
C ARG A 83 10.39 0.42 -6.79
N LYS A 84 10.11 0.65 -8.08
CA LYS A 84 9.76 1.99 -8.60
C LYS A 84 8.39 2.44 -8.09
N GLU A 85 7.38 1.57 -8.11
CA GLU A 85 6.07 1.86 -7.50
C GLU A 85 6.21 2.15 -5.99
N GLU A 86 6.98 1.33 -5.28
CA GLU A 86 7.25 1.47 -3.85
C GLU A 86 7.94 2.80 -3.51
N ALA A 87 8.90 3.25 -4.33
CA ALA A 87 9.53 4.55 -4.14
C ALA A 87 8.53 5.71 -4.27
N VAL A 88 7.61 5.65 -5.23
CA VAL A 88 6.56 6.66 -5.41
C VAL A 88 5.55 6.62 -4.27
N ARG A 89 5.14 5.43 -3.83
CA ARG A 89 4.26 5.23 -2.67
C ARG A 89 4.77 5.95 -1.43
N TYR A 90 6.05 5.77 -1.11
CA TYR A 90 6.67 6.35 0.09
C TYR A 90 7.14 7.80 -0.11
N PHE A 91 7.20 8.28 -1.34
CA PHE A 91 7.35 9.70 -1.62
C PHE A 91 6.08 10.49 -1.27
N VAL A 92 4.91 9.88 -1.45
CA VAL A 92 3.60 10.51 -1.14
C VAL A 92 2.82 9.66 -0.14
N PRO A 93 3.34 9.47 1.10
CA PRO A 93 2.76 8.51 2.03
C PRO A 93 1.34 8.87 2.46
N GLU A 94 0.98 10.15 2.40
CA GLU A 94 -0.30 10.71 2.84
C GLU A 94 -1.44 10.54 1.83
N ARG A 95 -1.18 9.95 0.65
CA ARG A 95 -2.20 9.65 -0.35
C ARG A 95 -2.41 8.15 -0.51
N ALA A 96 -3.59 7.80 -1.01
CA ALA A 96 -3.86 6.43 -1.45
C ALA A 96 -2.99 6.13 -2.67
N PHE A 97 -2.60 4.87 -2.84
CA PHE A 97 -1.74 4.47 -3.94
C PHE A 97 -2.18 3.13 -4.50
N SER A 98 -2.20 3.00 -5.83
CA SER A 98 -2.62 1.77 -6.50
C SER A 98 -1.42 1.04 -7.09
N TYR A 99 -1.06 -0.08 -6.48
CA TYR A 99 -0.04 -0.98 -6.99
C TYR A 99 -0.55 -1.78 -8.18
N THR A 100 0.38 -2.25 -9.02
CA THR A 100 0.08 -3.28 -10.02
C THR A 100 0.36 -4.66 -9.44
N THR A 101 -0.68 -5.49 -9.35
CA THR A 101 -0.59 -6.85 -8.82
C THR A 101 0.01 -7.81 -9.86
N LEU A 102 0.44 -9.01 -9.43
CA LEU A 102 1.06 -10.00 -10.33
C LEU A 102 0.13 -10.53 -11.41
N ASP A 103 -1.17 -10.44 -11.21
CA ASP A 103 -2.22 -10.75 -12.18
C ASP A 103 -2.63 -9.51 -13.01
N GLY A 104 -1.83 -8.45 -12.99
CA GLY A 104 -1.99 -7.25 -13.83
C GLY A 104 -3.09 -6.28 -13.39
N ARG A 105 -3.78 -6.56 -12.27
CA ARG A 105 -4.83 -5.68 -11.75
C ARG A 105 -4.24 -4.52 -10.95
N LYS A 106 -5.02 -3.44 -10.83
CA LYS A 106 -4.71 -2.38 -9.88
C LYS A 106 -5.30 -2.73 -8.52
N SER A 107 -4.55 -2.47 -7.46
CA SER A 107 -4.97 -2.69 -6.09
C SER A 107 -4.60 -1.50 -5.22
N THR A 108 -5.61 -0.78 -4.75
CA THR A 108 -5.45 0.44 -3.95
C THR A 108 -5.06 0.13 -2.51
N VAL A 109 -4.15 0.95 -1.98
CA VAL A 109 -3.69 0.92 -0.59
C VAL A 109 -4.05 2.22 0.10
N ALA A 110 -4.61 2.08 1.30
CA ALA A 110 -4.92 3.20 2.18
C ALA A 110 -3.71 4.11 2.43
N PRO A 111 -3.90 5.43 2.51
CA PRO A 111 -2.85 6.37 2.89
C PRO A 111 -2.20 6.02 4.24
N LEU A 112 -0.89 6.26 4.37
CA LEU A 112 -0.19 6.20 5.66
C LEU A 112 -0.47 7.51 6.40
N ARG A 113 -1.64 7.60 7.03
CA ARG A 113 -1.99 8.75 7.85
C ARG A 113 -1.17 8.75 9.13
N ARG A 114 -0.59 9.90 9.46
CA ARG A 114 0.26 10.06 10.64
C ARG A 114 -0.61 9.92 11.88
N CYS A 115 -0.26 9.01 12.79
CA CYS A 115 -0.81 9.06 14.15
C CYS A 115 -0.56 10.46 14.70
N SER A 116 -1.63 11.17 15.06
CA SER A 116 -1.67 12.52 15.66
C SER A 116 -0.52 12.78 16.65
N GLY A 117 0.62 13.24 16.15
CA GLY A 117 1.86 13.38 16.87
C GLY A 117 2.93 14.01 15.99
N LYS A 118 3.85 14.76 16.60
CA LYS A 118 4.93 15.48 15.89
C LYS A 118 5.66 14.51 14.93
N PRO A 119 6.04 14.97 13.72
CA PRO A 119 6.80 14.14 12.80
C PRO A 119 8.11 13.72 13.47
N SER A 120 8.20 12.46 13.86
CA SER A 120 9.47 11.88 14.26
C SER A 120 10.32 11.78 13.01
N LEU A 121 11.34 12.62 12.91
CA LEU A 121 12.37 12.51 11.88
C LEU A 121 13.20 11.23 12.02
N LYS A 122 13.08 10.52 13.16
CA LYS A 122 13.81 9.29 13.44
C LYS A 122 12.98 8.06 13.07
N CYS A 123 13.58 7.20 12.26
CA CYS A 123 13.10 5.86 11.97
C CYS A 123 13.05 5.05 13.27
N ARG A 124 11.95 4.32 13.51
CA ARG A 124 11.95 3.31 14.57
C ARG A 124 12.85 2.17 14.15
N GLU A 125 13.90 1.89 14.91
CA GLU A 125 14.77 0.76 14.61
C GLU A 125 13.97 -0.55 14.63
N HIS A 126 14.26 -1.41 13.66
CA HIS A 126 13.70 -2.73 13.57
C HIS A 126 14.68 -3.60 12.80
N PHE A 127 15.06 -4.75 13.35
CA PHE A 127 16.12 -5.61 12.80
C PHE A 127 15.86 -6.01 11.34
N MET A 128 14.60 -6.17 10.93
CA MET A 128 14.24 -6.52 9.56
C MET A 128 14.40 -5.39 8.53
N LEU A 129 14.50 -4.13 8.97
CA LEU A 129 14.39 -2.96 8.11
C LEU A 129 15.72 -2.22 8.00
N ARG A 130 16.09 -1.80 6.78
CA ARG A 130 17.33 -1.03 6.56
C ARG A 130 17.31 0.32 7.28
N ALA A 131 18.47 0.79 7.73
CA ALA A 131 18.60 2.05 8.48
C ALA A 131 18.39 3.31 7.61
N ASP A 132 18.70 3.23 6.31
CA ASP A 132 18.66 4.32 5.32
C ASP A 132 17.26 4.58 4.71
N ARG A 133 16.22 3.98 5.28
CA ARG A 133 14.84 4.08 4.75
C ARG A 133 14.12 5.36 5.19
N PRO A 134 13.10 5.82 4.44
CA PRO A 134 12.18 6.86 4.89
C PRO A 134 11.48 6.52 6.22
N PRO A 135 11.18 7.52 7.09
CA PRO A 135 10.64 7.28 8.44
C PRO A 135 9.22 6.69 8.44
N ASN A 136 8.48 6.88 7.36
CA ASN A 136 7.13 6.35 7.18
C ASN A 136 7.11 4.84 6.90
N ILE A 137 8.28 4.24 6.61
CA ILE A 137 8.40 2.82 6.33
C ILE A 137 8.48 2.03 7.63
N THR A 138 7.45 1.22 7.85
CA THR A 138 7.32 0.32 8.99
C THR A 138 7.03 -1.08 8.50
N VAL A 139 7.21 -2.07 9.37
CA VAL A 139 6.78 -3.45 9.07
C VAL A 139 5.30 -3.49 8.68
N LEU A 140 4.45 -2.71 9.34
CA LEU A 140 3.01 -2.67 9.06
C LEU A 140 2.71 -2.14 7.67
N SER A 141 3.39 -1.07 7.23
CA SER A 141 3.19 -0.51 5.89
C SER A 141 3.66 -1.49 4.81
N LEU A 142 4.81 -2.14 4.99
CA LEU A 142 5.32 -3.11 4.02
C LEU A 142 4.43 -4.35 3.92
N VAL A 143 3.91 -4.85 5.05
CA VAL A 143 2.99 -6.00 5.05
C VAL A 143 1.64 -5.63 4.44
N ARG A 144 1.15 -4.40 4.67
CA ARG A 144 -0.06 -3.87 4.01
C ARG A 144 0.14 -3.79 2.50
N ASP A 145 1.25 -3.22 2.04
CA ASP A 145 1.59 -3.10 0.62
C ASP A 145 1.77 -4.48 -0.04
N ALA A 146 2.37 -5.43 0.67
CA ALA A 146 2.48 -6.82 0.20
C ALA A 146 1.12 -7.52 0.09
N ALA A 147 0.23 -7.32 1.07
CA ALA A 147 -1.13 -7.87 1.03
C ALA A 147 -1.94 -7.30 -0.14
N ALA A 148 -1.76 -6.02 -0.45
CA ALA A 148 -2.41 -5.37 -1.58
C ALA A 148 -1.98 -5.95 -2.93
N ARG A 149 -0.72 -6.42 -3.03
CA ARG A 149 -0.16 -7.04 -4.23
C ARG A 149 -0.51 -8.52 -4.42
N LEU A 150 -1.26 -9.12 -3.49
CA LEU A 150 -1.68 -10.51 -3.63
C LEU A 150 -2.56 -10.69 -4.89
N PRO A 151 -2.31 -11.74 -5.70
CA PRO A 151 -3.19 -12.09 -6.81
C PRO A 151 -4.62 -12.35 -6.31
N ASP A 152 -5.64 -11.94 -7.06
CA ASP A 152 -7.06 -11.93 -6.62
C ASP A 152 -7.32 -11.31 -5.24
N ARG A 153 -6.40 -10.49 -4.72
CA ARG A 153 -6.49 -9.96 -3.36
C ARG A 153 -6.56 -11.06 -2.29
N MET A 154 -6.07 -12.27 -2.57
CA MET A 154 -6.03 -13.33 -1.57
C MET A 154 -4.78 -14.20 -1.66
N GLY A 155 -4.32 -14.71 -0.53
CA GLY A 155 -3.15 -15.57 -0.49
C GLY A 155 -2.88 -16.14 0.90
N THR A 156 -1.90 -17.01 0.96
CA THR A 156 -1.39 -17.55 2.22
C THR A 156 -0.47 -16.52 2.90
N ARG A 157 -0.19 -16.75 4.18
CA ARG A 157 0.84 -15.97 4.89
C ARG A 157 2.23 -16.10 4.24
N ALA A 158 2.53 -17.25 3.64
CA ALA A 158 3.80 -17.46 2.94
C ALA A 158 3.88 -16.61 1.66
N ASP A 159 2.76 -16.40 0.95
CA ASP A 159 2.69 -15.50 -0.20
C ASP A 159 3.02 -14.06 0.21
N VAL A 160 2.49 -13.62 1.36
CA VAL A 160 2.83 -12.30 1.92
C VAL A 160 4.33 -12.22 2.23
N CYS A 161 4.94 -13.26 2.82
CA CYS A 161 6.39 -13.28 3.05
C CYS A 161 7.19 -13.15 1.74
N VAL A 162 6.79 -13.85 0.67
CA VAL A 162 7.44 -13.76 -0.65
C VAL A 162 7.39 -12.32 -1.16
N LEU A 163 6.21 -11.69 -1.13
CA LEU A 163 6.05 -10.32 -1.62
C LEU A 163 6.77 -9.28 -0.76
N VAL A 164 6.82 -9.46 0.56
CA VAL A 164 7.55 -8.55 1.47
C VAL A 164 9.06 -8.55 1.15
N ARG A 165 9.63 -9.70 0.77
CA ARG A 165 11.06 -9.80 0.40
C ARG A 165 11.46 -9.02 -0.83
N ASP A 166 10.51 -8.67 -1.70
CA ASP A 166 10.80 -7.89 -2.89
C ASP A 166 11.05 -6.41 -2.57
N SER A 167 10.64 -5.94 -1.39
CA SER A 167 10.84 -4.56 -0.94
C SER A 167 12.31 -4.22 -0.81
N GLN A 168 12.68 -3.02 -1.29
CA GLN A 168 14.07 -2.55 -1.23
C GLN A 168 14.49 -2.09 0.18
N TYR A 169 13.55 -2.06 1.13
CA TYR A 169 13.79 -1.59 2.50
C TYR A 169 13.93 -2.73 3.53
N ILE A 170 13.83 -3.98 3.08
CA ILE A 170 14.09 -5.17 3.89
C ILE A 170 15.58 -5.50 3.85
N MET A 171 16.12 -5.97 4.97
CA MET A 171 17.49 -6.52 4.98
C MET A 171 17.53 -7.86 4.27
N GLU A 172 18.50 -8.05 3.38
CA GLU A 172 18.62 -9.28 2.57
C GLU A 172 18.91 -10.53 3.42
N GLU A 173 19.55 -10.37 4.58
CA GLU A 173 20.00 -11.49 5.44
C GLU A 173 18.95 -12.00 6.44
N ILE A 174 17.68 -11.57 6.34
CA ILE A 174 16.64 -12.03 7.28
C ILE A 174 16.20 -13.47 7.01
N SER A 175 16.17 -14.30 8.06
CA SER A 175 15.72 -15.69 7.95
C SER A 175 14.22 -15.80 7.65
N ASP A 176 13.82 -16.89 7.00
CA ASP A 176 12.42 -17.21 6.69
C ASP A 176 11.55 -17.27 7.95
N GLU A 177 12.08 -17.84 9.04
CA GLU A 177 11.38 -17.96 10.31
C GLU A 177 11.13 -16.59 10.94
N GLN A 178 12.15 -15.74 10.97
CA GLN A 178 12.05 -14.38 11.51
C GLN A 178 11.05 -13.56 10.70
N LEU A 179 11.15 -13.61 9.38
CA LEU A 179 10.22 -12.93 8.48
C LEU A 179 8.78 -13.42 8.71
N ASN A 180 8.59 -14.73 8.80
CA ASN A 180 7.28 -15.34 9.00
C ASN A 180 6.62 -14.92 10.32
N GLN A 181 7.39 -14.85 11.41
CA GLN A 181 6.92 -14.36 12.71
C GLN A 181 6.50 -12.88 12.64
N VAL A 182 7.34 -12.04 12.04
CA VAL A 182 7.10 -10.60 11.89
C VAL A 182 5.86 -10.34 11.03
N VAL A 183 5.74 -11.02 9.88
CA VAL A 183 4.59 -10.93 8.98
C VAL A 183 3.31 -11.39 9.67
N SER A 184 3.36 -12.49 10.44
CA SER A 184 2.20 -12.96 11.22
C SER A 184 1.69 -11.90 12.18
N GLY A 185 2.58 -11.34 13.03
CA GLY A 185 2.19 -10.32 13.99
C GLY A 185 1.81 -8.98 13.35
N ALA A 186 2.23 -8.71 12.12
CA ALA A 186 1.79 -7.55 11.35
C ALA A 186 0.38 -7.76 10.76
N LEU A 187 0.12 -8.91 10.13
CA LEU A 187 -1.21 -9.27 9.62
C LEU A 187 -2.26 -9.27 10.72
N ASP A 188 -1.94 -9.80 11.89
CA ASP A 188 -2.84 -9.76 13.04
C ASP A 188 -3.15 -8.31 13.45
N ARG A 189 -2.14 -7.44 13.51
CA ARG A 189 -2.37 -6.02 13.84
C ARG A 189 -3.26 -5.32 12.81
N LEU A 190 -3.01 -5.55 11.52
CA LEU A 190 -3.81 -5.00 10.42
C LEU A 190 -5.26 -5.52 10.44
N HIS A 191 -5.46 -6.76 10.87
CA HIS A 191 -6.79 -7.36 10.99
C HIS A 191 -7.66 -6.72 12.08
N TYR A 192 -7.05 -6.13 13.10
CA TYR A 192 -7.73 -5.47 14.21
C TYR A 192 -7.62 -3.92 14.15
N GLU A 193 -7.28 -3.35 12.99
CA GLU A 193 -7.43 -1.92 12.74
C GLU A 193 -8.92 -1.53 12.70
N HIS A 194 -9.22 -0.24 12.88
CA HIS A 194 -10.58 0.30 12.84
C HIS A 194 -11.22 0.03 11.47
N ASP A 195 -10.46 0.28 10.40
CA ASP A 195 -10.79 -0.14 9.04
C ASP A 195 -9.76 -1.20 8.59
N PRO A 196 -10.04 -2.49 8.84
CA PRO A 196 -9.07 -3.55 8.57
C PRO A 196 -8.86 -3.70 7.06
N CYS A 197 -7.62 -3.54 6.61
CA CYS A 197 -7.26 -3.76 5.21
C CYS A 197 -7.14 -5.26 4.87
N VAL A 198 -7.05 -6.13 5.87
CA VAL A 198 -6.95 -7.59 5.69
C VAL A 198 -7.94 -8.36 6.57
N ARG A 199 -8.39 -9.50 6.06
CA ARG A 199 -9.23 -10.45 6.79
C ARG A 199 -8.76 -11.87 6.61
N PHE A 200 -8.62 -12.59 7.73
CA PHE A 200 -8.32 -14.02 7.69
C PHE A 200 -9.61 -14.84 7.55
N ASN A 201 -9.62 -15.77 6.61
CA ASN A 201 -10.64 -16.80 6.48
C ASN A 201 -10.12 -18.11 7.06
N ALA A 202 -10.68 -18.55 8.18
CA ALA A 202 -10.23 -19.76 8.88
C ALA A 202 -10.52 -21.05 8.11
N GLU A 203 -11.61 -21.11 7.34
CA GLU A 203 -11.99 -22.28 6.56
C GLU A 203 -11.00 -22.54 5.42
N LYS A 204 -10.65 -21.48 4.69
CA LYS A 204 -9.72 -21.54 3.55
C LYS A 204 -8.25 -21.40 3.98
N LYS A 205 -8.00 -20.94 5.21
CA LYS A 205 -6.68 -20.54 5.73
C LYS A 205 -5.98 -19.49 4.84
N LEU A 206 -6.76 -18.57 4.30
CA LEU A 206 -6.29 -17.51 3.41
C LEU A 206 -6.52 -16.13 4.03
N TRP A 207 -5.63 -15.21 3.71
CA TRP A 207 -5.76 -13.79 3.94
C TRP A 207 -6.36 -13.13 2.71
N PHE A 208 -7.36 -12.27 2.93
CA PHE A 208 -8.00 -11.46 1.92
C PHE A 208 -7.63 -10.00 2.14
N TYR A 209 -7.32 -9.29 1.06
CA TYR A 209 -7.11 -7.85 1.05
C TYR A 209 -8.42 -7.14 0.66
N LEU A 210 -8.84 -6.17 1.47
CA LEU A 210 -10.18 -5.59 1.42
C LEU A 210 -10.24 -4.22 0.75
N HIS A 211 -9.11 -3.53 0.62
CA HIS A 211 -9.07 -2.14 0.12
C HIS A 211 -8.80 -2.03 -1.39
N GLY A 212 -8.60 -3.14 -2.10
CA GLY A 212 -8.04 -3.11 -3.45
C GLY A 212 -8.88 -2.37 -4.51
N ASP A 213 -10.21 -2.31 -4.35
CA ASP A 213 -11.11 -1.58 -5.27
C ASP A 213 -11.54 -0.20 -4.72
N ARG A 214 -10.99 0.23 -3.58
CA ARG A 214 -11.37 1.50 -2.97
C ARG A 214 -10.73 2.68 -3.70
N GLU A 215 -11.42 3.80 -3.69
CA GLU A 215 -10.94 5.10 -4.17
C GLU A 215 -10.37 5.96 -3.03
N GLU A 216 -9.72 7.08 -3.35
CA GLU A 216 -9.10 7.96 -2.33
C GLU A 216 -10.15 8.48 -1.32
N ASP A 217 -11.39 8.68 -1.76
CA ASP A 217 -12.51 9.19 -0.97
C ASP A 217 -13.16 8.13 -0.05
N ASP A 218 -12.90 6.83 -0.28
CA ASP A 218 -13.45 5.74 0.53
C ASP A 218 -12.72 5.55 1.87
N PHE A 219 -11.63 6.28 2.11
CA PHE A 219 -10.81 6.13 3.31
C PHE A 219 -11.18 7.16 4.39
N GLU A 220 -11.73 6.67 5.49
CA GLU A 220 -11.97 7.50 6.68
C GLU A 220 -10.65 7.97 7.32
N TYR A 221 -10.66 9.17 7.91
CA TYR A 221 -9.48 9.80 8.51
C TYR A 221 -8.82 8.94 9.60
N ASP A 222 -9.63 8.17 10.34
CA ASP A 222 -9.19 7.33 11.47
C ASP A 222 -8.99 5.84 11.11
N ALA A 223 -9.12 5.48 9.83
CA ALA A 223 -9.13 4.10 9.33
C ALA A 223 -7.96 3.24 9.82
N THR A 224 -6.73 3.79 9.84
CA THR A 224 -5.52 3.03 10.19
C THR A 224 -5.24 2.91 11.70
N PHE A 225 -6.11 3.43 12.57
CA PHE A 225 -5.91 3.31 14.01
C PHE A 225 -6.24 1.91 14.51
N SER A 226 -5.41 1.37 15.41
CA SER A 226 -5.74 0.11 16.10
C SER A 226 -6.90 0.31 17.08
N THR A 227 -7.89 -0.58 17.01
CA THR A 227 -9.06 -0.60 17.91
C THR A 227 -8.69 -0.71 19.39
N LYS A 228 -7.54 -1.32 19.73
CA LYS A 228 -7.06 -1.48 21.12
C LYS A 228 -6.77 -0.16 21.84
N LYS A 229 -6.59 0.95 21.13
CA LYS A 229 -6.35 2.27 21.77
C LYS A 229 -7.62 2.87 22.39
N GLN A 230 -8.82 2.49 21.95
CA GLN A 230 -10.06 3.08 22.45
C GLN A 230 -10.46 2.57 23.84
N THR A 231 -9.94 1.42 24.31
CA THR A 231 -10.30 0.85 25.62
C THR A 231 -9.58 1.50 26.81
N ARG A 232 -8.76 2.55 26.60
CA ARG A 232 -8.04 3.26 27.68
C ARG A 232 -8.73 4.53 28.18
N GLN A 233 -9.94 4.81 27.73
CA GLN A 233 -10.78 5.90 28.23
C GLN A 233 -12.21 5.40 28.49
N ARG A 234 -12.38 4.61 29.53
CA ARG A 234 -13.63 4.50 30.29
C ARG A 234 -13.31 4.32 31.76
#